data_AF-A0A562TD84-F1
#
_entry.id   AF-A0A562TD84-F1
#
_cell.length_a   1.000
_cell.length_b   1.000
_cell.length_c   1.000
_cell.angle_alpha   90.00
_cell.angle_beta   90.00
_cell.angle_gamma   90.00
#
_symmetry.space_group_name_H-M   'P 1'
#
loop_
_entity.id
_entity.type
_entity.pdbx_description
1 polymer ?
#
loop_
_entity_poly.entity_id
_entity_poly.type
_entity_poly.pdbx_seq_one_letter_code
_entity_poly.pdbx_strand_id
1 'polypeptide(L)'
;MIEATDVRIGNMVWYYDYNMIETEFRVEGILDGYIYNSGLPKSRLPLEKVHPIVLEADHLLQFGFLPGEKEYGEDIHTYSYKYNHRSSIYIKDMSGSFQPLTEAPGGLAPYGRPILHLHQLQNLFYDLTREDIFIG
;
A
#
# COMPACT_ATOMS: atom_id res chain seq x y z
N MET A 1 -6.07 -11.99 9.14
CA MET A 1 -5.91 -11.21 10.39
C MET A 1 -4.54 -10.58 10.32
N ILE A 2 -4.42 -9.30 10.65
CA ILE A 2 -3.15 -8.56 10.55
C ILE A 2 -2.32 -8.81 11.80
N GLU A 3 -1.05 -9.14 11.66
CA GLU A 3 -0.14 -9.22 12.80
C GLU A 3 0.46 -7.84 13.09
N ALA A 4 0.88 -7.61 14.34
CA ALA A 4 1.51 -6.35 14.74
C ALA A 4 2.75 -6.00 13.88
N THR A 5 3.45 -7.03 13.40
CA THR A 5 4.65 -6.92 12.56
C THR A 5 4.36 -6.62 11.11
N ASP A 6 3.10 -6.77 10.66
CA ASP A 6 2.72 -6.52 9.27
C ASP A 6 2.48 -5.03 9.00
N VAL A 7 2.24 -4.25 10.06
CA VAL A 7 1.90 -2.82 9.99
C VAL A 7 2.88 -1.93 10.71
N ARG A 8 3.03 -0.71 10.20
CA ARG A 8 3.78 0.38 10.81
C ARG A 8 2.88 1.60 11.04
N ILE A 9 3.38 2.53 11.86
CA ILE A 9 2.80 3.87 11.97
C ILE A 9 2.75 4.50 10.57
N GLY A 10 1.59 5.06 10.22
CA GLY A 10 1.30 5.63 8.91
C GLY A 10 0.53 4.69 7.97
N ASN A 11 0.51 3.37 8.22
CA ASN A 11 -0.28 2.47 7.37
C ASN A 11 -1.78 2.72 7.49
N MET A 12 -2.48 2.49 6.39
CA MET A 12 -3.94 2.49 6.32
C MET A 12 -4.47 1.08 6.57
N VAL A 13 -5.47 1.00 7.44
CA VAL A 13 -6.17 -0.22 7.85
C VAL A 13 -7.64 0.11 8.05
N TRP A 14 -8.48 -0.89 8.25
CA TRP A 14 -9.89 -0.65 8.51
C TRP A 14 -10.43 -1.53 9.64
N TYR A 15 -11.60 -1.15 10.16
CA TYR A 15 -12.36 -1.92 11.14
C TYR A 15 -13.88 -1.72 10.91
N TYR A 16 -14.70 -2.57 11.52
CA TYR A 16 -16.14 -2.33 11.61
C TYR A 16 -16.46 -1.41 12.78
N ASP A 17 -17.10 -0.28 12.50
CA ASP A 17 -17.58 0.64 13.54
C ASP A 17 -18.80 0.08 14.30
N TYR A 18 -19.36 0.86 15.22
CA TYR A 18 -20.56 0.46 15.98
C TYR A 18 -21.81 0.24 15.10
N ASN A 19 -21.82 0.79 13.89
CA ASN A 19 -22.90 0.65 12.92
C ASN A 19 -22.63 -0.49 11.91
N MET A 20 -21.58 -1.29 12.12
CA MET A 20 -21.12 -2.34 11.20
C MET A 20 -20.69 -1.80 9.83
N ILE A 21 -20.21 -0.55 9.79
CA ILE A 21 -19.69 0.10 8.58
C ILE A 21 -18.17 -0.05 8.56
N GLU A 22 -17.64 -0.44 7.40
CA GLU A 22 -16.19 -0.47 7.16
C GLU A 22 -15.64 0.95 7.23
N THR A 23 -14.78 1.17 8.21
CA THR A 23 -14.20 2.48 8.48
C THR A 23 -12.70 2.36 8.41
N GLU A 24 -12.13 3.03 7.41
CA GLU A 24 -10.68 3.14 7.25
C GLU A 24 -10.09 4.16 8.22
N PHE A 25 -8.88 3.89 8.68
CA PHE A 25 -8.13 4.83 9.51
C PHE A 25 -6.63 4.59 9.39
N ARG A 26 -5.86 5.61 9.76
CA ARG A 26 -4.40 5.58 9.76
C ARG A 26 -3.86 5.11 11.11
N VAL A 27 -2.91 4.19 11.11
CA VAL A 27 -2.20 3.79 12.32
C VAL A 27 -1.35 4.94 12.85
N GLU A 28 -1.60 5.40 14.07
CA GLU A 28 -0.78 6.41 14.77
C GLU A 28 0.19 5.79 15.78
N GLY A 29 -0.12 4.59 16.28
CA GLY A 29 0.72 3.86 17.23
C GLY A 29 0.35 2.39 17.33
N ILE A 30 1.29 1.56 17.78
CA ILE A 30 1.11 0.13 18.01
C ILE A 30 1.74 -0.20 19.36
N LEU A 31 0.97 -0.73 20.30
CA LEU A 31 1.45 -1.09 21.64
C LEU A 31 0.54 -2.13 22.30
N ASP A 32 1.14 -3.13 22.96
CA ASP A 32 0.46 -4.11 23.82
C ASP A 32 -0.77 -4.80 23.19
N GLY A 33 -0.68 -5.16 21.89
CA GLY A 33 -1.78 -5.82 21.19
C GLY A 33 -2.85 -4.86 20.63
N TYR A 34 -2.63 -3.55 20.70
CA TYR A 34 -3.54 -2.52 20.22
C TYR A 34 -2.90 -1.67 19.11
N ILE A 35 -3.75 -1.23 18.20
CA ILE A 35 -3.49 -0.12 17.29
C ILE A 35 -4.15 1.14 17.84
N TYR A 36 -3.44 2.25 17.79
CA TYR A 36 -3.87 3.55 18.28
C TYR A 36 -4.13 4.49 17.10
N ASN A 37 -5.21 5.26 17.23
CA ASN A 37 -5.52 6.40 16.40
C ASN A 37 -6.46 7.32 17.18
N SER A 38 -6.15 8.61 17.22
CA SER A 38 -6.85 9.64 17.98
C SER A 38 -8.34 9.79 17.63
N GLY A 39 -8.73 9.44 16.40
CA GLY A 39 -10.11 9.44 15.91
C GLY A 39 -10.93 8.20 16.28
N LEU A 40 -10.33 7.15 16.86
CA LEU A 40 -11.04 5.93 17.24
C LEU A 40 -11.80 6.07 18.57
N PRO A 41 -12.85 5.25 18.80
CA PRO A 41 -13.44 5.09 20.12
C PRO A 41 -12.39 4.66 21.15
N LYS A 42 -12.22 5.42 22.23
CA LYS A 42 -11.16 5.22 23.24
C LYS A 42 -9.73 5.30 22.67
N SER A 43 -9.58 5.89 21.49
CA SER A 43 -8.32 6.12 20.77
C SER A 43 -7.50 4.87 20.45
N ARG A 44 -8.12 3.68 20.50
CA ARG A 44 -7.44 2.41 20.20
C ARG A 44 -8.41 1.29 19.82
N LEU A 45 -7.91 0.33 19.05
CA LEU A 45 -8.59 -0.93 18.75
C LEU A 45 -7.66 -2.12 19.00
N PRO A 46 -8.19 -3.26 19.50
CA PRO A 46 -7.44 -4.51 19.53
C PRO A 46 -7.01 -4.90 18.11
N LEU A 47 -5.78 -5.38 17.93
CA LEU A 47 -5.24 -5.81 16.63
C LEU A 47 -6.13 -6.85 15.93
N GLU A 48 -6.71 -7.78 16.70
CA GLU A 48 -7.61 -8.82 16.21
C GLU A 48 -8.88 -8.28 15.51
N LYS A 49 -9.23 -7.01 15.75
CA LYS A 49 -10.39 -6.33 15.15
C LYS A 49 -10.02 -5.43 13.97
N VAL A 50 -8.73 -5.36 13.65
CA VAL A 50 -8.22 -4.51 12.56
C VAL A 50 -7.90 -5.40 11.36
N HIS A 51 -8.29 -4.89 10.19
CA HIS A 51 -8.21 -5.62 8.94
C HIS A 51 -7.33 -4.86 7.94
N PRO A 52 -6.57 -5.58 7.09
CA PRO A 52 -5.84 -4.96 6.01
C PRO A 52 -6.81 -4.48 4.93
N ILE A 53 -6.52 -3.31 4.34
CA ILE A 53 -7.19 -2.83 3.12
C ILE A 53 -6.61 -3.60 1.93
N VAL A 54 -7.48 -4.11 1.06
CA VAL A 54 -7.09 -4.77 -0.20
C VAL A 54 -6.46 -3.73 -1.12
N LEU A 55 -5.31 -4.04 -1.72
CA LEU A 55 -4.71 -3.15 -2.70
C LEU A 55 -5.50 -3.22 -4.01
N GLU A 56 -5.74 -2.06 -4.62
CA GLU A 56 -6.47 -1.91 -5.87
C GLU A 56 -5.76 -0.88 -6.74
N ALA A 57 -6.06 -0.86 -8.04
CA ALA A 57 -5.44 0.06 -8.99
C ALA A 57 -5.68 1.54 -8.62
N ASP A 58 -6.85 1.86 -8.08
CA ASP A 58 -7.20 3.22 -7.68
C ASP A 58 -6.27 3.75 -6.57
N HIS A 59 -5.79 2.88 -5.68
CA HIS A 59 -4.80 3.25 -4.66
C HIS A 59 -3.46 3.67 -5.30
N LEU A 60 -3.02 2.97 -6.35
CA LEU A 60 -1.81 3.32 -7.08
C LEU A 60 -1.94 4.72 -7.71
N LEU A 61 -3.08 4.99 -8.34
CA LEU A 61 -3.38 6.29 -8.94
C LEU A 61 -3.40 7.41 -7.90
N GLN A 62 -4.04 7.19 -6.74
CA GLN A 62 -4.08 8.15 -5.64
C GLN A 62 -2.69 8.46 -5.08
N PHE A 63 -1.77 7.49 -5.11
CA PHE A 63 -0.37 7.70 -4.73
C PHE A 63 0.50 8.28 -5.84
N GLY A 64 -0.07 8.61 -7.00
CA GLY A 64 0.63 9.23 -8.11
C GLY A 64 1.40 8.24 -8.98
N PHE A 65 1.15 6.94 -8.86
CA PHE A 65 1.60 6.00 -9.87
C PHE A 65 0.79 6.20 -11.14
N LEU A 66 1.46 6.23 -12.29
CA LEU A 66 0.83 6.39 -13.59
C LEU A 66 0.86 5.06 -14.34
N PRO A 67 -0.26 4.61 -14.93
CA PRO A 67 -0.28 3.43 -15.78
C PRO A 67 0.54 3.69 -17.05
N GLY A 68 1.11 2.64 -17.62
CA GLY A 68 1.83 2.72 -18.89
C GLY A 68 0.92 3.19 -20.03
N GLU A 69 1.51 3.91 -20.98
CA GLU A 69 0.82 4.46 -22.11
C GLU A 69 0.98 3.60 -23.38
N LYS A 70 -0.13 3.02 -23.85
CA LYS A 70 -0.15 2.15 -25.03
C LYS A 70 0.39 2.82 -26.30
N GLU A 71 0.13 4.12 -26.46
CA GLU A 71 0.59 4.91 -27.62
C GLU A 71 2.12 5.01 -27.70
N TYR A 72 2.79 4.91 -26.55
CA TYR A 72 4.26 4.87 -26.44
C TYR A 72 4.81 3.42 -26.37
N GLY A 73 3.96 2.41 -26.56
CA GLY A 73 4.35 0.99 -26.54
C GLY A 73 4.55 0.40 -25.14
N GLU A 74 4.05 1.06 -24.11
CA GLU A 74 4.14 0.61 -22.72
C GLU A 74 2.99 -0.36 -22.35
N ASP A 75 3.20 -1.13 -21.28
CA ASP A 75 2.17 -2.02 -20.73
C ASP A 75 1.22 -1.24 -19.83
N ILE A 76 -0.05 -1.13 -20.23
CA ILE A 76 -1.10 -0.41 -19.49
C ILE A 76 -1.36 -0.96 -18.09
N HIS A 77 -0.97 -2.21 -17.83
CA HIS A 77 -1.10 -2.84 -16.51
C HIS A 77 0.14 -2.62 -15.65
N THR A 78 1.18 -1.97 -16.17
CA THR A 78 2.37 -1.59 -15.41
C THR A 78 2.26 -0.13 -15.01
N TYR A 79 2.23 0.08 -13.70
CA TYR A 79 2.19 1.38 -13.06
C TYR A 79 3.61 1.81 -12.68
N SER A 80 3.93 3.07 -12.91
CA SER A 80 5.24 3.64 -12.59
C SER A 80 5.12 4.86 -11.68
N TYR A 81 5.99 4.95 -10.68
CA TYR A 81 6.15 6.12 -9.83
C TYR A 81 7.58 6.63 -9.90
N LYS A 82 7.76 7.86 -10.38
CA LYS A 82 9.07 8.49 -10.48
C LYS A 82 9.38 9.26 -9.20
N TYR A 83 10.24 8.70 -8.34
CA TYR A 83 10.62 9.34 -7.08
C TYR A 83 11.93 10.15 -7.19
N ASN A 84 12.77 9.91 -8.22
CA ASN A 84 13.90 10.79 -8.51
C ASN A 84 14.25 10.79 -10.02
N HIS A 85 15.26 11.57 -10.41
CA HIS A 85 15.66 11.71 -11.82
C HIS A 85 16.18 10.41 -12.47
N ARG A 86 16.59 9.42 -11.67
CA ARG A 86 17.26 8.19 -12.12
C ARG A 86 16.51 6.92 -11.79
N SER A 87 15.44 7.00 -11.01
CA SER A 87 14.82 5.84 -10.38
C SER A 87 13.32 5.98 -10.35
N SER A 88 12.66 4.89 -10.69
CA SER A 88 11.22 4.73 -10.63
C SER A 88 10.88 3.43 -9.93
N ILE A 89 9.72 3.39 -9.29
CA ILE A 89 9.13 2.16 -8.77
C ILE A 89 8.14 1.67 -9.83
N TYR A 90 8.24 0.40 -10.22
CA TYR A 90 7.34 -0.22 -11.18
C TYR A 90 6.53 -1.31 -10.50
N ILE A 91 5.22 -1.33 -10.73
CA ILE A 91 4.30 -2.30 -10.17
C ILE A 91 3.34 -2.75 -11.27
N LYS A 92 3.24 -4.05 -11.50
CA LYS A 92 2.33 -4.61 -12.49
C LYS A 92 1.10 -5.21 -11.82
N ASP A 93 -0.08 -4.84 -12.30
CA ASP A 93 -1.33 -5.51 -11.95
C ASP A 93 -1.34 -6.92 -12.58
N MET A 94 -1.50 -7.90 -11.70
CA MET A 94 -1.57 -9.32 -11.98
C MET A 94 -2.90 -9.87 -11.46
N SER A 95 -4.02 -9.36 -11.98
CA SER A 95 -5.40 -9.84 -11.77
C SER A 95 -5.66 -10.37 -10.35
N GLY A 96 -5.73 -9.44 -9.40
CA GLY A 96 -5.94 -9.76 -7.97
C GLY A 96 -4.67 -9.70 -7.13
N SER A 97 -3.54 -9.27 -7.69
CA SER A 97 -2.31 -8.98 -6.97
C SER A 97 -1.45 -7.98 -7.74
N PHE A 98 -0.45 -7.39 -7.08
CA PHE A 98 0.42 -6.39 -7.66
C PHE A 98 1.87 -6.82 -7.54
N GLN A 99 2.56 -7.01 -8.67
CA GLN A 99 3.92 -7.51 -8.74
C GLN A 99 4.93 -6.36 -8.86
N PRO A 100 5.83 -6.14 -7.88
CA PRO A 100 6.94 -5.21 -8.05
C PRO A 100 7.86 -5.64 -9.19
N LEU A 101 8.29 -4.67 -9.98
CA LEU A 101 9.18 -4.83 -11.12
C LEU A 101 10.42 -3.94 -10.98
N THR A 102 11.55 -4.41 -11.51
CA THR A 102 12.82 -3.66 -11.56
C THR A 102 13.42 -3.72 -12.95
N GLU A 103 14.25 -2.75 -13.31
CA GLU A 103 14.95 -2.73 -14.59
C GLU A 103 16.02 -3.84 -14.66
N ALA A 104 16.03 -4.59 -15.77
CA ALA A 104 17.01 -5.61 -16.07
C ALA A 104 17.45 -5.52 -17.55
N PRO A 105 18.55 -6.19 -17.97
CA PRO A 105 19.06 -6.13 -19.35
C PRO A 105 18.06 -6.51 -20.46
N GLY A 106 16.93 -7.13 -20.13
CA GLY A 106 15.86 -7.51 -21.06
C GLY A 106 14.54 -6.74 -20.87
N GLY A 107 14.54 -5.63 -20.11
CA GLY A 107 13.35 -4.89 -19.73
C GLY A 107 12.98 -5.09 -18.25
N LEU A 108 11.73 -4.83 -17.90
CA LEU A 108 11.25 -4.96 -16.53
C LEU A 108 11.14 -6.43 -16.12
N ALA A 109 11.73 -6.78 -14.98
CA ALA A 109 11.70 -8.11 -14.40
C ALA A 109 11.05 -8.09 -13.01
N PRO A 110 10.25 -9.11 -12.64
CA PRO A 110 9.64 -9.20 -11.33
C PRO A 110 10.67 -9.41 -10.23
N TYR A 111 10.47 -8.76 -9.08
CA TYR A 111 11.23 -8.99 -7.86
C TYR A 111 10.32 -8.99 -6.64
N GLY A 112 10.75 -9.68 -5.58
CA GLY A 112 9.96 -9.80 -4.35
C GLY A 112 8.69 -10.63 -4.52
N ARG A 113 7.80 -10.54 -3.53
CA ARG A 113 6.50 -11.23 -3.53
C ARG A 113 5.40 -10.31 -4.07
N PRO A 114 4.33 -10.87 -4.67
CA PRO A 114 3.15 -10.10 -5.00
C PRO A 114 2.55 -9.41 -3.76
N ILE A 115 2.09 -8.18 -3.98
CA ILE A 115 1.44 -7.33 -3.00
C ILE A 115 -0.07 -7.52 -3.13
N LEU A 116 -0.73 -7.75 -1.99
CA LEU A 116 -2.18 -7.97 -1.91
C LEU A 116 -2.89 -6.87 -1.13
N HIS A 117 -2.19 -6.22 -0.20
CA HIS A 117 -2.77 -5.27 0.73
C HIS A 117 -2.08 -3.91 0.67
N LEU A 118 -2.83 -2.85 0.95
CA LEU A 118 -2.36 -1.47 0.87
C LEU A 118 -1.14 -1.20 1.75
N HIS A 119 -1.13 -1.72 2.99
CA HIS A 119 0.00 -1.53 3.92
C HIS A 119 1.32 -2.07 3.36
N GLN A 120 1.29 -3.16 2.58
CA GLN A 120 2.49 -3.75 1.97
C GLN A 120 3.08 -2.81 0.90
N LEU A 121 2.22 -2.17 0.11
CA LEU A 121 2.64 -1.13 -0.83
C LEU A 121 3.22 0.09 -0.07
N GLN A 122 2.53 0.55 0.97
CA GLN A 122 2.99 1.68 1.79
C GLN A 122 4.34 1.41 2.48
N ASN A 123 4.61 0.15 2.83
CA ASN A 123 5.88 -0.27 3.43
C ASN A 123 6.98 -0.35 2.38
N LEU A 124 6.73 -1.00 1.24
CA LEU A 124 7.67 -1.06 0.12
C LEU A 124 8.06 0.36 -0.34
N PHE A 125 7.08 1.24 -0.51
CA PHE A 125 7.32 2.60 -0.94
C PHE A 125 8.25 3.33 0.03
N TYR A 126 7.93 3.30 1.32
CA TYR A 126 8.75 3.94 2.35
C TYR A 126 10.16 3.36 2.44
N ASP A 127 10.31 2.04 2.29
CA ASP A 127 11.65 1.41 2.30
C ASP A 127 12.51 1.90 1.13
N LEU A 128 11.90 2.19 -0.03
CA LEU A 128 12.60 2.64 -1.23
C LEU A 128 12.83 4.16 -1.27
N THR A 129 11.88 4.95 -0.79
CA THR A 129 11.89 6.42 -0.93
C THR A 129 12.18 7.16 0.37
N ARG A 130 11.96 6.52 1.53
CA ARG A 130 11.90 7.15 2.86
C ARG A 130 10.78 8.18 3.02
N GLU A 131 9.82 8.17 2.11
CA GLU A 131 8.65 9.03 2.14
C GLU A 131 7.40 8.22 2.48
N ASP A 132 6.50 8.84 3.25
CA ASP A 132 5.20 8.24 3.53
C ASP A 132 4.18 8.63 2.46
N ILE A 133 3.38 7.65 2.04
CA ILE A 133 2.24 7.84 1.15
C ILE A 133 0.94 7.68 1.93
N PHE A 134 0.09 8.70 1.84
CA PHE A 134 -1.21 8.77 2.51
C PHE A 134 -2.31 8.94 1.47
N ILE A 135 -3.45 8.29 1.71
CA ILE A 135 -4.69 8.61 1.02
C ILE A 135 -5.25 9.86 1.74
N GLY A 136 -5.55 10.91 0.96
CA GLY A 136 -6.03 12.19 1.45
C GLY A 136 -7.50 12.17 1.84
#